data_AF-A0A7S2RY28-F1
#
_entry.id   AF-A0A7S2RY28-F1
#
_cell.length_a   1.000
_cell.length_b   1.000
_cell.length_c   1.000
_cell.angle_alpha   90.00
_cell.angle_beta   90.00
_cell.angle_gamma   90.00
#
_symmetry.space_group_name_H-M   'P 1'
#
loop_
_entity.id
_entity.type
_entity.pdbx_description
1 polymer ?
#
loop_
_entity_poly.entity_id
_entity_poly.type
_entity_poly.pdbx_seq_one_letter_code
_entity_poly.pdbx_strand_id
1 'polypeptide(L)'
;MAMEVGHCVGFAAVGAIALGFMWRRKYAGKCDEIVRTRKRVCVFCGSQNGDDGKFVEMAYLVGKKMAERDVELVYGGGDVGLMGAVSRGVKENGGFVIGILPR
;
A
#
# COMPACT_ATOMS: atom_id res chain seq x y z
N MET A 1 -19.43 9.28 -25.37
CA MET A 1 -18.86 7.91 -25.28
C MET A 1 -17.72 7.84 -26.29
N ALA A 2 -16.62 7.21 -25.90
CA ALA A 2 -15.27 7.28 -26.48
C ALA A 2 -14.53 8.59 -26.17
N MET A 3 -13.72 8.59 -25.10
CA MET A 3 -12.61 9.52 -24.93
C MET A 3 -11.33 8.71 -25.07
N GLU A 4 -10.63 8.98 -26.17
CA GLU A 4 -9.36 8.40 -26.54
C GLU A 4 -8.26 8.71 -25.51
N VAL A 5 -7.46 7.70 -25.25
CA VAL A 5 -6.13 7.79 -24.62
C VAL A 5 -5.19 8.54 -25.57
N GLY A 6 -5.19 9.87 -25.47
CA GLY A 6 -4.34 10.77 -26.25
C GLY A 6 -2.96 10.95 -25.62
N HIS A 7 -1.99 10.23 -26.19
CA HIS A 7 -0.55 10.50 -26.26
C HIS A 7 0.02 11.75 -25.55
N CYS A 8 1.02 11.49 -24.70
CA CYS A 8 2.15 12.38 -24.45
C CYS A 8 2.94 12.61 -25.75
N VAL A 9 2.64 13.64 -26.54
CA VAL A 9 3.64 14.28 -27.40
C VAL A 9 3.29 15.74 -27.68
N GLY A 10 4.18 16.62 -27.24
CA GLY A 10 4.48 17.90 -27.89
C GLY A 10 3.42 19.00 -27.81
N PHE A 11 3.69 20.04 -27.02
CA PHE A 11 3.42 21.38 -27.53
C PHE A 11 4.59 22.31 -27.25
N ALA A 12 4.97 22.97 -28.34
CA ALA A 12 6.18 23.71 -28.54
C ALA A 12 6.25 24.97 -27.65
N ALA A 13 7.49 25.33 -27.36
CA ALA A 13 7.89 26.60 -26.83
C ALA A 13 7.57 27.74 -27.80
N VAL A 14 6.38 28.35 -27.72
CA VAL A 14 6.16 29.77 -28.08
C VAL A 14 4.95 30.28 -27.29
N GLY A 15 5.15 31.10 -26.24
CA GLY A 15 4.02 31.69 -25.51
C GLY A 15 4.36 32.06 -24.07
N ALA A 16 4.91 33.24 -23.89
CA ALA A 16 5.45 33.78 -22.67
C ALA A 16 4.48 33.85 -21.46
N ILE A 17 4.95 33.28 -20.34
CA ILE A 17 5.02 33.90 -19.00
C ILE A 17 3.71 34.12 -18.21
N ALA A 18 2.54 34.36 -18.80
CA ALA A 18 1.32 34.64 -18.03
C ALA A 18 0.57 33.39 -17.51
N LEU A 19 0.77 32.22 -18.13
CA LEU A 19 0.07 30.97 -17.76
C LEU A 19 0.91 30.04 -16.87
N GLY A 20 2.21 30.32 -16.68
CA GLY A 20 3.11 29.52 -15.86
C GLY A 20 2.73 29.49 -14.37
N PHE A 21 2.16 30.59 -13.86
CA PHE A 21 1.69 30.67 -12.48
C PHE A 21 0.39 29.89 -12.22
N MET A 22 -0.45 29.74 -13.25
CA MET A 22 -1.74 29.06 -13.14
C MET A 22 -1.62 27.54 -13.35
N TRP A 23 -0.61 27.10 -14.11
CA TRP A 23 -0.34 25.68 -14.35
C TRP A 23 0.14 24.95 -13.08
N ARG A 24 1.00 25.60 -12.27
CA ARG A 24 1.56 25.00 -11.05
C ARG A 24 0.53 24.79 -9.93
N ARG A 25 -0.58 25.55 -9.92
CA ARG A 25 -1.69 25.34 -8.96
C ARG A 25 -2.66 24.22 -9.37
N LYS A 26 -2.87 23.98 -10.67
CA LYS A 26 -3.89 23.04 -11.13
C LYS A 26 -3.47 21.57 -11.04
N TYR A 27 -2.17 21.28 -11.04
CA TYR A 27 -1.64 19.90 -11.02
C TYR A 27 -0.93 19.51 -9.72
N ALA A 28 -0.62 20.46 -8.82
CA ALA A 28 -0.01 20.14 -7.52
C ALA A 28 -0.89 19.20 -6.69
N GLY A 29 -2.21 19.43 -6.64
CA GLY A 29 -3.15 18.56 -5.91
C GLY A 29 -3.40 17.20 -6.57
N LYS A 30 -3.08 17.03 -7.85
CA LYS A 30 -3.27 15.77 -8.56
C LYS A 30 -2.11 14.80 -8.33
N CYS A 31 -0.90 15.31 -8.06
CA CYS A 31 0.24 14.48 -7.68
C CYS A 31 0.06 13.84 -6.29
N ASP A 32 -0.51 14.55 -5.32
CA ASP A 32 -0.84 14.00 -3.99
C ASP A 32 -1.92 12.91 -4.06
N GLU A 33 -2.92 13.04 -4.95
CA GLU A 33 -3.92 12.00 -5.17
C GLU A 33 -3.36 10.79 -5.93
N ILE A 34 -2.43 11.02 -6.87
CA ILE A 34 -1.70 9.96 -7.58
C ILE A 34 -0.76 9.19 -6.64
N VAL A 35 -0.23 9.84 -5.61
CA VAL A 35 0.53 9.20 -4.52
C VAL A 35 -0.36 9.06 -3.29
N ARG A 36 -1.48 8.31 -3.40
CA ARG A 36 -2.17 7.80 -2.20
C ARG A 36 -1.15 7.00 -1.38
N THR A 37 -0.54 7.66 -0.40
CA THR A 37 0.45 7.07 0.49
C THR A 37 -0.31 6.22 1.49
N ARG A 38 -0.79 5.05 1.05
CA ARG A 38 -1.21 4.02 1.99
C ARG A 38 -0.02 3.67 2.87
N LYS A 39 -0.23 3.72 4.18
CA LYS A 39 0.81 3.40 5.16
C LYS A 39 1.08 1.90 5.05
N ARG A 40 2.32 1.55 4.75
CA ARG A 40 2.78 0.17 4.61
C ARG A 40 3.71 -0.15 5.76
N VAL A 41 3.48 -1.27 6.44
CA VAL A 41 4.32 -1.74 7.53
C VAL A 41 4.83 -3.13 7.19
N CYS A 42 6.16 -3.29 7.21
CA CYS A 42 6.80 -4.58 7.08
C CYS A 42 6.85 -5.27 8.44
N VAL A 43 6.31 -6.48 8.53
CA VAL A 43 6.31 -7.27 9.76
C VAL A 43 7.21 -8.48 9.57
N PHE A 44 8.22 -8.59 10.43
CA PHE A 44 9.09 -9.75 10.52
C PHE A 44 8.57 -10.68 11.61
N CYS A 45 8.13 -11.88 11.20
CA CYS A 45 7.69 -12.92 12.11
C CYS A 45 8.38 -14.24 11.78
N GLY A 46 8.50 -15.12 12.76
CA GLY A 46 8.94 -16.50 12.53
C GLY A 46 7.86 -17.31 11.80
N SER A 47 8.30 -18.31 11.03
CA SER A 47 7.43 -19.35 10.45
C SER A 47 6.96 -20.40 11.46
N GLN A 48 7.45 -20.33 12.71
CA GLN A 48 7.03 -21.19 13.81
C GLN A 48 5.91 -20.52 14.60
N ASN A 49 5.00 -21.31 15.17
CA ASN A 49 3.90 -20.80 16.01
C ASN A 49 4.39 -20.24 17.37
N GLY A 50 5.63 -20.55 17.76
CA GLY A 50 6.12 -20.37 19.13
C GLY A 50 5.63 -21.51 20.05
N ASP A 51 6.24 -21.60 21.23
CA ASP A 51 5.90 -22.65 22.22
C ASP A 51 4.59 -22.37 22.98
N ASP A 52 4.16 -21.11 23.05
CA ASP A 52 2.92 -20.68 23.71
C ASP A 52 1.94 -20.11 22.65
N GLY A 53 0.70 -20.60 22.65
CA GLY A 53 -0.34 -20.20 21.69
C GLY A 53 -0.69 -18.71 21.73
N LYS A 54 -0.32 -18.01 22.82
CA LYS A 54 -0.48 -16.56 22.96
C LYS A 54 0.23 -15.76 21.87
N PHE A 55 1.35 -16.25 21.33
CA PHE A 55 2.06 -15.53 20.27
C PHE A 55 1.23 -15.48 18.98
N VAL A 56 0.54 -16.57 18.66
CA VAL A 56 -0.36 -16.66 17.50
C VAL A 56 -1.55 -15.72 17.65
N GLU A 57 -2.15 -15.68 18.85
CA GLU A 57 -3.26 -14.76 19.14
C GLU A 57 -2.83 -13.30 19.03
N MET A 58 -1.68 -12.95 19.62
CA MET A 58 -1.14 -11.59 19.53
C MET A 58 -0.80 -11.19 18.09
N ALA A 59 -0.22 -12.11 17.30
CA ALA A 59 0.05 -11.90 15.89
C ALA A 59 -1.24 -11.60 15.10
N TYR A 60 -2.30 -12.37 15.35
CA TYR A 60 -3.61 -12.11 14.76
C TYR A 60 -4.17 -10.73 15.15
N LEU A 61 -4.09 -10.37 16.44
CA LEU A 61 -4.57 -9.08 16.95
C LEU A 61 -3.81 -7.90 16.33
N VAL A 62 -2.51 -8.02 16.12
CA VAL A 62 -1.71 -7.02 15.40
C VAL A 62 -2.24 -6.85 13.98
N GLY A 63 -2.44 -7.94 13.24
CA GLY A 63 -2.99 -7.89 11.89
C GLY A 63 -4.37 -7.23 11.84
N LYS A 64 -5.27 -7.58 12.77
CA LYS A 64 -6.58 -6.95 12.90
C LYS A 64 -6.47 -5.43 13.12
N LYS A 65 -5.58 -4.99 14.03
CA LYS A 65 -5.37 -3.55 14.30
C LYS A 65 -4.74 -2.81 13.13
N MET A 66 -3.95 -3.48 12.30
CA MET A 66 -3.43 -2.89 11.05
C MET A 66 -4.55 -2.64 10.04
N ALA A 67 -5.44 -3.62 9.86
CA ALA A 67 -6.59 -3.48 8.97
C ALA A 67 -7.56 -2.37 9.44
N GLU A 68 -7.86 -2.30 10.75
CA GLU A 68 -8.69 -1.23 11.33
C GLU A 68 -8.12 0.18 11.09
N ARG A 69 -6.80 0.30 10.87
CA ARG A 69 -6.10 1.57 10.67
C ARG A 69 -5.80 1.88 9.20
N ASP A 70 -6.33 1.09 8.26
CA ASP A 70 -6.04 1.20 6.82
C ASP A 70 -4.51 1.16 6.54
N VAL A 71 -3.82 0.28 7.27
CA VAL A 71 -2.39 0.01 7.12
C VAL A 71 -2.23 -1.30 6.37
N GLU A 72 -1.45 -1.27 5.30
CA GLU A 72 -1.13 -2.46 4.52
C GLU A 72 0.02 -3.24 5.15
N LEU A 73 -0.13 -4.55 5.21
CA LEU A 73 0.88 -5.47 5.72
C LEU A 73 1.82 -5.90 4.59
N VAL A 74 3.12 -5.79 4.83
CA VAL A 74 4.17 -6.38 4.01
C VAL A 74 4.87 -7.46 4.84
N TYR A 75 5.07 -8.66 4.29
CA TYR A 75 5.71 -9.77 4.99
C TYR A 75 6.37 -10.75 4.01
N GLY A 76 7.09 -11.76 4.53
CA GLY A 76 7.84 -12.74 3.75
C GLY A 76 7.02 -13.79 2.97
N GLY A 77 5.69 -13.67 2.93
CA GLY A 77 4.83 -14.55 2.13
C GLY A 77 4.63 -15.98 2.67
N GLY A 78 5.12 -16.30 3.87
CA GLY A 78 4.93 -17.62 4.48
C GLY A 78 3.53 -17.80 5.07
N ASP A 79 2.83 -18.88 4.72
CA ASP A 79 1.45 -19.13 5.20
C ASP A 79 1.38 -19.91 6.52
N VAL A 80 2.54 -20.22 7.12
CA VAL A 80 2.66 -21.01 8.35
C VAL A 80 3.14 -20.13 9.51
N GLY A 81 2.84 -20.55 10.74
CA GLY A 81 3.37 -19.86 11.91
C GLY A 81 2.65 -18.57 12.26
N LEU A 82 3.42 -17.68 12.89
CA LEU A 82 3.02 -16.31 13.18
C LEU A 82 2.79 -15.50 11.90
N MET A 83 3.53 -15.76 10.82
CA MET A 83 3.30 -15.08 9.54
C MET A 83 1.88 -15.31 9.01
N GLY A 84 1.41 -16.56 9.07
CA GLY A 84 0.03 -16.93 8.71
C GLY A 84 -1.00 -16.26 9.62
N ALA A 85 -0.72 -16.15 10.93
CA ALA A 85 -1.62 -15.52 11.88
C ALA A 85 -1.80 -14.01 11.64
N VAL A 86 -0.71 -13.26 11.40
CA VAL A 86 -0.78 -11.82 11.08
C VAL A 86 -1.51 -11.62 9.74
N SER A 87 -1.12 -12.40 8.71
CA SER A 87 -1.75 -12.40 7.38
C SER A 87 -3.27 -12.60 7.47
N ARG A 88 -3.70 -13.59 8.26
CA ARG A 88 -5.12 -13.89 8.48
C ARG A 88 -5.84 -12.75 9.19
N GLY A 89 -5.24 -12.20 10.25
CA GLY A 89 -5.80 -11.05 10.96
C GLY A 89 -6.03 -9.84 10.06
N VAL A 90 -5.14 -9.57 9.10
CA VAL A 90 -5.34 -8.49 8.14
C VAL A 90 -6.42 -8.84 7.11
N LYS A 91 -6.35 -10.03 6.49
CA LYS A 91 -7.27 -10.45 5.42
C LYS A 91 -8.72 -10.55 5.88
N GLU A 92 -8.97 -11.15 7.05
CA GLU A 92 -10.32 -11.30 7.60
C GLU A 92 -10.98 -9.97 7.94
N ASN A 93 -10.18 -8.94 8.23
CA ASN A 93 -10.66 -7.59 8.53
C ASN A 93 -10.61 -6.65 7.30
N GLY A 94 -10.45 -7.21 6.09
CA GLY A 94 -10.51 -6.45 4.83
C GLY A 94 -9.29 -5.58 4.51
N GLY A 95 -8.17 -5.79 5.20
CA GLY A 95 -6.92 -5.09 4.94
C GLY A 95 -6.13 -5.69 3.77
N PHE A 96 -5.11 -4.96 3.32
CA PHE A 96 -4.25 -5.37 2.20
C PHE A 96 -2.98 -6.05 2.71
N VAL A 97 -2.60 -7.15 2.04
CA VAL A 97 -1.42 -7.96 2.39
C VAL A 97 -0.54 -8.16 1.16
N ILE A 98 0.76 -7.91 1.32
CA ILE A 98 1.79 -8.08 0.30
C ILE A 98 2.80 -9.11 0.81
N GLY A 99 2.87 -10.27 0.15
CA GLY A 99 3.86 -11.32 0.43
C GLY A 99 5.04 -11.22 -0.53
N ILE A 100 6.26 -11.18 0.00
CA ILE A 100 7.50 -11.15 -0.79
C ILE A 100 8.23 -12.48 -0.60
N LEU A 101 8.20 -13.33 -1.63
CA LEU A 101 8.92 -14.60 -1.69
C LEU A 101 10.11 -14.47 -2.65
N PRO A 102 11.35 -14.84 -2.24
CA PRO A 102 12.48 -14.89 -3.15
C PRO A 102 12.28 -15.98 -4.21
N ARG A 103 12.88 -15.78 -5.40
CA ARG A 103 12.92 -16.78 -6.48
C ARG A 103 14.07 -17.77 -6.29
#